data_AF-A0A8B9RRY7-F1
#
_entry.id   AF-A0A8B9RRY7-F1
#
_cell.length_a   1.000
_cell.length_b   1.000
_cell.length_c   1.000
_cell.angle_alpha   90.00
_cell.angle_beta   90.00
_cell.angle_gamma   90.00
#
_symmetry.space_group_name_H-M   'P 1'
#
loop_
_entity.id
_entity.type
_entity.pdbx_description
1 polymer ?
#
loop_
_entity_poly.entity_id
_entity_poly.type
_entity_poly.pdbx_seq_one_letter_code
_entity_poly.pdbx_strand_id
1 'polypeptide(L)'
;MVLFFHPGYGCWLSGIDVSTQMLNQQFQEPFVAVVIDPTRTISAGKVNLGAFRTYPKGYKPPDEGPSEYQTIPLNKIEDFGVHCKQYYALEVSYFKSSLDRKLLELLWNKYWVNTLSSSSLLTILS
;
A
#
# COMPACT_ATOMS: atom_id res chain seq x y z
N MET A 1 -0.93 -11.83 7.81
CA MET A 1 -0.97 -10.62 6.96
C MET A 1 -2.11 -10.76 5.97
N VAL A 2 -2.78 -9.65 5.64
CA VAL A 2 -3.76 -9.57 4.54
C VAL A 2 -3.26 -8.56 3.51
N LEU A 3 -3.54 -8.81 2.23
CA LEU A 3 -3.17 -7.95 1.11
C LEU A 3 -4.44 -7.40 0.44
N PHE A 4 -4.52 -6.09 0.27
CA PHE A 4 -5.57 -5.40 -0.45
C PHE A 4 -5.01 -4.68 -1.68
N PHE A 5 -5.80 -4.62 -2.75
CA PHE A 5 -5.44 -3.96 -4.01
C PHE A 5 -6.35 -2.78 -4.28
N HIS A 6 -5.78 -1.58 -4.29
CA HIS A 6 -6.50 -0.32 -4.48
C HIS A 6 -6.09 0.35 -5.79
N PRO A 7 -6.59 -0.10 -6.95
CA PRO A 7 -6.17 0.45 -8.25
C PRO A 7 -6.64 1.90 -8.42
N GLY A 8 -5.72 2.85 -8.37
CA GLY A 8 -5.92 4.25 -8.72
C GLY A 8 -6.43 5.16 -7.60
N TYR A 9 -6.66 4.65 -6.38
CA TYR A 9 -7.21 5.45 -5.27
C TYR A 9 -6.36 5.47 -4.01
N GLY A 10 -5.09 5.05 -4.10
CA GLY A 10 -4.10 5.18 -3.04
C GLY A 10 -4.12 4.06 -2.01
N CYS A 11 -3.11 4.06 -1.15
CA CYS A 11 -2.91 3.05 -0.13
C CYS A 11 -3.47 3.54 1.21
N TRP A 12 -4.63 3.02 1.61
CA TRP A 12 -5.35 3.32 2.84
C TRP A 12 -6.34 2.18 3.13
N LEU A 13 -7.01 2.15 4.29
CA LEU A 13 -7.99 1.10 4.62
C LEU A 13 -9.43 1.65 4.58
N SER A 14 -10.29 1.03 3.76
CA SER A 14 -11.74 1.27 3.74
C SER A 14 -12.42 0.75 5.00
N GLY A 15 -13.70 1.07 5.22
CA GLY A 15 -14.47 0.51 6.34
C GLY A 15 -14.52 -1.02 6.35
N ILE A 16 -14.53 -1.64 5.16
CA ILE A 16 -14.45 -3.11 5.01
C ILE A 16 -13.07 -3.60 5.41
N ASP A 17 -12.00 -2.98 4.90
CA ASP A 17 -10.62 -3.38 5.19
C ASP A 17 -10.30 -3.24 6.68
N VAL A 18 -10.77 -2.16 7.32
CA VAL A 18 -10.65 -1.96 8.77
C VAL A 18 -11.33 -3.08 9.53
N SER A 19 -12.56 -3.42 9.17
CA SER A 19 -13.32 -4.50 9.82
C SER A 19 -12.61 -5.85 9.68
N THR A 20 -12.13 -6.17 8.48
CA THR A 20 -11.35 -7.39 8.20
C THR A 20 -10.04 -7.41 8.98
N GLN A 21 -9.30 -6.29 9.00
CA GLN A 21 -8.03 -6.18 9.70
C GLN A 21 -8.21 -6.27 11.22
N MET A 22 -9.25 -5.67 11.80
CA MET A 22 -9.57 -5.80 13.22
C MET A 22 -9.86 -7.25 13.61
N LEU A 23 -10.65 -7.97 12.81
CA LEU A 23 -10.94 -9.38 13.05
C LEU A 23 -9.67 -10.22 13.00
N ASN A 24 -8.84 -10.03 11.98
CA ASN A 24 -7.58 -10.78 11.85
C ASN A 24 -6.59 -10.45 12.98
N GLN A 25 -6.47 -9.18 13.38
CA GLN A 25 -5.66 -8.80 14.55
C GLN A 25 -6.17 -9.43 15.85
N GLN A 26 -7.48 -9.61 16.00
CA GLN A 26 -8.06 -10.19 17.22
C GLN A 26 -7.74 -11.69 17.37
N PHE A 27 -7.69 -12.45 16.27
CA PHE A 27 -7.58 -13.91 16.33
C PHE A 27 -6.24 -14.47 15.82
N GLN A 28 -5.44 -13.67 15.11
CA GLN A 28 -4.19 -14.11 14.47
C GLN A 28 -3.04 -13.15 14.74
N GLU A 29 -2.93 -12.62 15.96
CA GLU A 29 -1.84 -11.72 16.31
C GLU A 29 -0.47 -12.44 16.33
N PRO A 30 0.62 -11.86 15.77
CA PRO A 30 0.74 -10.58 15.09
C PRO A 30 0.19 -10.55 13.65
N PHE A 31 -0.61 -9.52 13.32
CA PHE A 31 -1.20 -9.34 12.00
C PHE A 31 -1.04 -7.91 11.44
N VAL A 32 -0.87 -7.78 10.12
CA VAL A 32 -0.69 -6.51 9.41
C VAL A 32 -1.48 -6.53 8.10
N ALA A 33 -2.05 -5.39 7.72
CA ALA A 33 -2.65 -5.17 6.41
C ALA A 33 -1.64 -4.47 5.50
N VAL A 34 -1.48 -4.97 4.28
CA VAL A 34 -0.70 -4.31 3.23
C VAL A 34 -1.65 -3.91 2.12
N VAL A 35 -1.49 -2.69 1.61
CA VAL A 35 -2.29 -2.16 0.50
C VAL A 35 -1.35 -1.78 -0.62
N ILE A 36 -1.64 -2.22 -1.84
CA ILE A 36 -0.86 -1.88 -3.04
C ILE A 36 -1.77 -1.17 -4.05
N ASP A 37 -1.30 -0.04 -4.60
CA ASP A 37 -1.92 0.63 -5.74
C ASP A 37 -1.07 0.39 -7.00
N PRO A 38 -1.41 -0.61 -7.84
CA PRO A 38 -0.63 -0.92 -9.03
C PRO A 38 -0.74 0.19 -10.09
N THR A 39 -1.90 0.84 -10.22
CA THR A 39 -2.13 1.91 -11.20
C THR A 39 -1.24 3.11 -10.89
N ARG A 40 -1.18 3.55 -9.63
CA ARG A 40 -0.27 4.63 -9.21
C ARG A 40 1.18 4.21 -9.25
N THR A 41 1.48 2.94 -9.00
CA THR A 41 2.85 2.42 -9.13
C THR A 41 3.38 2.62 -10.55
N ILE A 42 2.57 2.24 -11.55
CA ILE A 42 2.92 2.43 -12.97
C ILE A 42 3.00 3.92 -13.31
N SER A 43 2.00 4.70 -12.87
CA SER A 43 1.90 6.13 -13.20
C SER A 43 3.05 6.97 -12.60
N ALA A 44 3.47 6.67 -11.38
CA ALA A 44 4.51 7.40 -10.66
C ALA A 44 5.92 6.83 -10.87
N GLY A 45 6.04 5.63 -11.46
CA GLY A 45 7.33 4.91 -11.57
C GLY A 45 7.94 4.50 -10.23
N LYS A 46 7.16 4.56 -9.14
CA LYS A 46 7.57 4.22 -7.78
C LYS A 46 6.51 3.32 -7.15
N VAL A 47 6.93 2.27 -6.47
CA VAL A 47 6.02 1.35 -5.75
C VAL A 47 5.15 2.14 -4.78
N ASN A 48 3.84 2.11 -5.01
CA ASN A 48 2.83 2.70 -4.14
C ASN A 48 2.28 1.58 -3.25
N LEU A 49 2.79 1.52 -2.02
CA LEU A 49 2.53 0.48 -1.05
C LEU A 49 2.45 1.10 0.35
N GLY A 50 1.41 0.74 1.09
CA GLY A 50 1.27 1.09 2.51
C GLY A 50 1.10 -0.16 3.37
N ALA A 51 1.58 -0.10 4.61
CA ALA A 51 1.37 -1.12 5.62
C ALA A 51 0.65 -0.49 6.82
N PHE A 52 -0.36 -1.17 7.35
CA PHE A 52 -1.28 -0.59 8.33
C PHE A 52 -1.65 -1.58 9.43
N ARG A 53 -1.94 -1.03 10.61
CA ARG A 53 -2.58 -1.73 11.72
C ARG A 53 -3.74 -0.91 12.26
N THR A 54 -4.81 -1.59 12.67
CA THR A 54 -5.98 -0.94 13.26
C THR A 54 -5.78 -0.75 14.76
N TYR A 55 -6.32 0.34 15.30
CA TYR A 55 -6.36 0.56 16.74
C TYR A 55 -7.36 -0.41 17.40
N PRO A 56 -7.08 -0.89 18.63
CA PRO A 56 -8.03 -1.69 19.39
C PRO A 56 -9.34 -0.92 19.66
N LYS A 57 -10.46 -1.64 19.83
CA LYS A 57 -11.74 -1.03 20.19
C LYS A 57 -11.61 -0.25 21.51
N GLY A 58 -12.07 1.00 21.51
CA GLY A 58 -12.05 1.88 22.68
C GLY A 58 -10.77 2.70 22.84
N TYR A 59 -9.72 2.43 22.07
CA TYR A 59 -8.54 3.29 22.02
C TYR A 59 -8.84 4.54 21.20
N LYS A 60 -8.51 5.72 21.75
CA LYS A 60 -8.54 6.98 21.01
C LYS A 60 -7.09 7.39 20.73
N PRO A 61 -6.68 7.49 19.46
CA PRO A 61 -5.36 8.02 19.16
C PRO A 61 -5.25 9.48 19.61
N PRO A 62 -4.05 9.96 19.96
CA PRO A 62 -3.79 11.39 20.06
C PRO A 62 -4.20 12.07 18.74
N ASP A 63 -4.59 13.34 18.79
CA ASP A 63 -5.12 14.08 17.63
C ASP A 63 -3.98 14.43 16.65
N GLU A 64 -3.39 13.40 16.06
CA GLU A 64 -2.46 13.49 14.95
C GLU A 64 -3.27 13.44 13.65
N GLY A 65 -2.97 14.37 12.74
CA GLY A 65 -3.58 14.42 11.42
C GLY A 65 -3.31 13.14 10.61
N PRO A 66 -4.00 12.94 9.48
CA PRO A 66 -3.78 11.77 8.64
C PRO A 66 -2.29 11.64 8.28
N SER A 67 -1.72 10.46 8.57
CA SER A 67 -0.28 10.16 8.52
C SER A 67 0.37 10.25 7.14
N GLU A 68 -0.36 10.55 6.07
CA GLU A 68 0.20 10.87 4.75
C GLU A 68 -0.93 11.42 3.86
N TYR A 69 -0.77 12.61 3.30
CA TYR A 69 -1.73 13.14 2.32
C TYR A 69 -1.54 12.41 0.98
N GLN A 70 -2.52 11.63 0.57
CA GLN A 70 -2.62 11.06 -0.77
C GLN A 70 -3.87 11.61 -1.48
N THR A 71 -3.81 11.79 -2.80
CA THR A 71 -4.98 12.21 -3.58
C THR A 71 -6.02 11.10 -3.60
N ILE A 72 -7.11 11.24 -2.83
CA ILE A 72 -8.21 10.26 -2.83
C ILE A 72 -9.30 10.73 -3.81
N PRO A 73 -9.79 9.87 -4.73
CA PRO A 73 -10.93 10.20 -5.60
C PRO A 73 -12.19 10.58 -4.81
N LEU A 74 -13.00 11.48 -5.37
CA LEU A 74 -14.20 12.02 -4.70
C LEU A 74 -15.20 10.91 -4.29
N ASN A 75 -15.34 9.86 -5.08
CA ASN A 75 -16.24 8.74 -4.76
C ASN A 75 -15.75 7.83 -3.62
N LYS A 76 -14.55 8.09 -3.08
CA LYS A 76 -13.92 7.32 -1.98
C LYS A 76 -13.56 8.18 -0.77
N ILE A 77 -13.63 9.51 -0.90
CA ILE A 77 -13.16 10.44 0.13
C ILE A 77 -14.02 10.38 1.40
N GLU A 78 -15.32 10.09 1.28
CA GLU A 78 -16.22 9.96 2.43
C GLU A 78 -15.83 8.75 3.30
N ASP A 79 -15.67 7.58 2.68
CA ASP A 79 -15.25 6.36 3.36
C ASP A 79 -13.86 6.51 3.99
N PHE A 80 -12.93 7.13 3.27
CA PHE A 80 -11.62 7.48 3.82
C PHE A 80 -11.75 8.39 5.05
N GLY A 81 -12.53 9.47 4.97
CA GLY A 81 -12.69 10.44 6.06
C GLY A 81 -13.30 9.84 7.33
N VAL A 82 -14.18 8.85 7.20
CA VAL A 82 -14.81 8.16 8.34
C VAL A 82 -13.84 7.20 9.04
N HIS A 83 -12.97 6.53 8.27
CA HIS A 83 -12.17 5.42 8.77
C HIS A 83 -10.68 5.73 8.96
N CYS A 84 -10.15 6.84 8.44
CA CYS A 84 -8.73 7.18 8.49
C CYS A 84 -8.14 7.30 9.90
N LYS A 85 -8.96 7.61 10.92
CA LYS A 85 -8.53 7.67 12.33
C LYS A 85 -8.56 6.31 13.05
N GLN A 86 -8.96 5.22 12.37
CA GLN A 86 -9.12 3.89 12.99
C GLN A 86 -7.88 3.00 12.83
N TYR A 87 -6.87 3.48 12.11
CA TYR A 87 -5.61 2.77 11.87
C TYR A 87 -4.45 3.74 11.79
N TYR A 88 -3.25 3.19 11.83
CA TYR A 88 -2.00 3.93 11.64
C TYR A 88 -1.13 3.24 10.59
N ALA A 89 -0.33 4.05 9.89
CA ALA A 89 0.65 3.56 8.95
C ALA A 89 1.90 3.07 9.69
N LEU A 90 2.51 2.02 9.16
CA LEU A 90 3.81 1.51 9.59
C LEU A 90 4.88 2.00 8.61
N GLU A 91 6.07 2.27 9.13
CA GLU A 91 7.23 2.52 8.29
C GLU A 91 7.58 1.26 7.48
N VAL A 92 7.65 1.40 6.16
CA VAL A 92 8.00 0.30 5.25
C VAL A 92 9.46 0.42 4.85
N SER A 93 10.23 -0.62 5.13
CA SER A 93 11.59 -0.77 4.64
C SER A 93 11.71 -1.95 3.69
N TYR A 94 12.58 -1.84 2.68
CA TYR A 94 12.90 -2.93 1.76
C TYR A 94 14.25 -3.53 2.10
N PHE A 95 14.36 -4.86 2.00
CA PHE A 95 15.62 -5.57 2.14
C PHE A 95 15.79 -6.55 0.98
N LYS A 96 17.04 -6.92 0.73
CA LYS A 96 17.41 -7.94 -0.26
C LYS A 96 18.43 -8.87 0.37
N SER A 97 18.28 -10.17 0.16
CA SER A 97 19.32 -11.11 0.60
C SER A 97 20.55 -11.02 -0.30
N SER A 98 21.66 -11.61 0.15
CA SER A 98 22.88 -11.71 -0.66
C SER A 98 22.67 -12.49 -1.95
N LEU A 99 21.77 -13.49 -1.95
CA LEU A 99 21.39 -14.26 -3.13
C LEU A 99 20.49 -13.46 -4.06
N ASP A 100 19.47 -12.77 -3.53
CA ASP A 100 18.57 -11.94 -4.34
C ASP A 100 19.35 -10.86 -5.08
N ARG A 101 20.34 -10.25 -4.42
CA ARG A 101 21.20 -9.26 -5.05
C ARG A 101 21.93 -9.83 -6.27
N LYS A 102 22.55 -11.00 -6.14
CA LYS A 102 23.25 -11.66 -7.25
C LYS A 102 22.29 -11.99 -8.39
N LEU A 103 21.10 -12.50 -8.07
CA LEU A 103 20.09 -12.83 -9.07
C LEU A 103 19.59 -11.58 -9.82
N LEU A 104 19.30 -10.50 -9.09
CA LEU A 104 18.86 -9.23 -9.66
C LEU A 104 19.93 -8.59 -10.54
N GLU A 105 21.21 -8.67 -10.15
CA GLU A 105 22.35 -8.21 -10.98
C GLU A 105 22.44 -9.01 -12.30
N LEU A 106 22.26 -10.34 -12.25
CA LEU A 106 22.24 -11.18 -13.46
C LEU A 106 21.04 -10.90 -14.36
N LEU A 107 19.86 -10.64 -13.78
CA LEU A 107 18.66 -10.27 -14.53
C LEU A 107 18.84 -8.92 -15.22
N TRP A 108 19.44 -7.94 -14.54
CA TRP A 108 19.68 -6.62 -15.12
C TRP A 108 20.50 -6.69 -16.42
N ASN A 109 21.52 -7.55 -16.45
CA ASN A 109 22.36 -7.75 -17.65
C ASN A 109 21.58 -8.27 -18.87
N LYS A 110 20.42 -8.91 -18.66
CA LYS A 110 19.55 -9.42 -19.75
C LYS A 110 18.36 -8.52 -20.05
N TYR A 111 17.81 -7.86 -19.04
CA TYR A 111 16.51 -7.16 -19.12
C TYR A 111 16.61 -5.64 -19.15
N TRP A 112 17.80 -5.04 -19.16
CA TRP A 112 17.99 -3.58 -19.24
C TRP A 112 17.24 -2.94 -20.42
N VAL A 113 17.09 -3.66 -21.54
CA VAL A 113 16.36 -3.20 -22.73
C VAL A 113 14.88 -2.92 -22.40
N ASN A 114 14.27 -3.69 -21.50
CA ASN A 114 12.86 -3.52 -21.12
C ASN A 114 12.63 -2.21 -20.38
N THR A 115 13.61 -1.74 -19.59
CA THR A 115 13.54 -0.44 -18.92
C THR A 115 13.51 0.70 -19.93
N LEU A 116 14.25 0.59 -21.04
CA LEU A 116 14.28 1.61 -22.09
C LEU A 116 13.09 1.53 -23.07
N SER A 117 12.53 0.33 -23.27
CA SER A 117 11.41 0.13 -24.19
C SER A 117 10.03 0.34 -23.53
N SER A 118 9.97 0.43 -22.21
CA SER A 118 8.72 0.69 -21.49
C SER A 118 8.16 2.08 -21.80
N SER A 119 6.90 2.15 -22.26
CA SER A 119 6.16 3.40 -22.48
C SER A 119 4.95 3.44 -21.54
N SER A 120 5.13 4.07 -20.38
CA SER A 120 4.10 4.18 -19.34
C SER A 120 2.86 4.95 -19.79
N LEU A 121 2.99 5.85 -20.78
CA LEU A 121 1.89 6.67 -21.29
C LEU A 121 0.80 5.86 -22.00
N LEU A 122 1.17 4.78 -22.69
CA LEU A 122 0.20 3.96 -23.44
C LEU A 122 -0.38 2.83 -22.59
N THR A 123 0.38 2.32 -21.60
CA THR A 123 -0.04 1.19 -20.75
C THR A 123 -1.21 1.49 -19.82
N ILE A 124 -1.44 2.77 -19.47
CA ILE A 124 -2.55 3.15 -18.57
C ILE A 124 -3.85 3.45 -19.36
N LEU A 125 -3.75 3.63 -20.68
CA LEU A 125 -4.87 3.98 -21.57
C LEU A 125 -5.53 2.76 -22.26
N SER A 126 -5.01 1.54 -22.04
CA SER A 126 -5.53 0.27 -22.56
C SER A 126 -6.22 -0.54 -21.47
#